data_AF-A0A177MRR7-F1
#
_entry.id   AF-A0A177MRR7-F1
#
_cell.length_a   1.000
_cell.length_b   1.000
_cell.length_c   1.000
_cell.angle_alpha   90.00
_cell.angle_beta   90.00
_cell.angle_gamma   90.00
#
_symmetry.space_group_name_H-M   'P 1'
#
loop_
_entity.id
_entity.type
_entity.pdbx_description
1 polymer ?
#
loop_
_entity_poly.entity_id
_entity_poly.type
_entity_poly.pdbx_seq_one_letter_code
_entity_poly.pdbx_strand_id
1 'polypeptide(L)'
;MQITQILTFALAFSFGLGYRDAEAMSIDFESFTDGSPLTNEISGLQFSGGNIFTAGVSLNEFDFPPHSGQNVLAALSGSLTISADNPFDLFSAYFTYAEQMTFSGFDVAHNLLFSFTSPTSSNLGTNSLTEFSSHGISSLVFSTQGGSGFTMDDLDLNASTVPEPGTLALLPLGALAMAFMRRQKRSALS
;
A
#
# COMPACT_ATOMS: atom_id res chain seq x y z
N MET A 1 13.10 4.97 68.47
CA MET A 1 13.62 3.86 67.65
C MET A 1 12.81 3.84 66.36
N GLN A 2 13.34 4.47 65.31
CA GLN A 2 12.70 4.57 63.99
C GLN A 2 12.92 3.27 63.22
N ILE A 3 11.87 2.75 62.56
CA ILE A 3 12.01 1.77 61.49
C ILE A 3 11.17 2.26 60.31
N THR A 4 11.83 2.98 59.43
CA THR A 4 11.43 3.27 58.06
C THR A 4 11.64 1.99 57.24
N GLN A 5 10.62 1.41 56.62
CA GLN A 5 10.81 0.40 55.58
C GLN A 5 10.19 0.85 54.26
N ILE A 6 11.12 0.98 53.31
CA ILE A 6 10.98 1.24 51.89
C ILE A 6 10.34 0.02 51.22
N LEU A 7 9.35 0.23 50.33
CA LEU A 7 9.08 -0.72 49.25
C LEU A 7 8.63 0.04 48.00
N THR A 8 9.61 0.50 47.24
CA THR A 8 9.47 0.89 45.83
C THR A 8 9.78 -0.34 44.99
N PHE A 9 8.88 -0.79 44.11
CA PHE A 9 9.24 -1.43 42.83
C PHE A 9 7.96 -1.63 42.00
N ALA A 10 7.73 -0.74 41.04
CA ALA A 10 6.88 -1.02 39.89
C ALA A 10 7.70 -0.62 38.65
N LEU A 11 8.50 -1.56 38.18
CA LEU A 11 9.16 -1.47 36.88
C LEU A 11 8.09 -1.78 35.84
N ALA A 12 7.53 -0.75 35.21
CA ALA A 12 6.69 -0.91 34.03
C ALA A 12 7.59 -1.39 32.89
N PHE A 13 7.53 -2.68 32.57
CA PHE A 13 8.15 -3.24 31.37
C PHE A 13 7.23 -2.94 30.20
N SER A 14 7.42 -1.77 29.59
CA SER A 14 6.83 -1.45 28.30
C SER A 14 7.49 -2.35 27.25
N PHE A 15 6.87 -3.49 26.94
CA PHE A 15 7.15 -4.18 25.68
C PHE A 15 6.65 -3.25 24.57
N GLY A 16 7.55 -2.39 24.08
CA GLY A 16 7.38 -1.77 22.78
C GLY A 16 7.46 -2.88 21.75
N LEU A 17 6.31 -3.44 21.39
CA LEU A 17 6.17 -4.12 20.10
C LEU A 17 6.50 -3.05 19.06
N GLY A 18 7.67 -3.17 18.44
CA GLY A 18 8.06 -2.29 17.35
C GLY A 18 7.11 -2.56 16.19
N TYR A 19 6.09 -1.71 16.06
CA TYR A 19 5.34 -1.59 14.83
C TYR A 19 6.31 -1.08 13.77
N ARG A 20 6.52 -1.87 12.71
CA ARG A 20 6.92 -1.30 11.43
C ARG A 20 5.60 -1.00 10.74
N ASP A 21 5.06 0.19 10.96
CA ASP A 21 4.02 0.70 10.06
C ASP A 21 4.64 0.67 8.66
N ALA A 22 3.98 -0.01 7.73
CA ALA A 22 4.38 0.10 6.33
C ALA A 22 4.05 1.53 5.90
N GLU A 23 5.10 2.26 5.53
CA GLU A 23 5.02 3.66 5.15
C GLU A 23 4.21 3.81 3.87
N ALA A 24 3.37 4.84 3.83
CA ALA A 24 2.68 5.27 2.63
C ALA A 24 3.71 5.69 1.58
N MET A 25 3.68 5.09 0.39
CA MET A 25 4.57 5.41 -0.71
C MET A 25 3.78 6.06 -1.84
N SER A 26 4.10 7.32 -2.15
CA SER A 26 3.51 8.10 -3.24
C SER A 26 4.59 8.44 -4.27
N ILE A 27 4.29 8.25 -5.55
CA ILE A 27 5.23 8.37 -6.67
C ILE A 27 4.55 9.16 -7.80
N ASP A 28 5.06 10.37 -8.06
CA ASP A 28 4.58 11.31 -9.10
C ASP A 28 5.40 11.27 -10.40
N PHE A 29 6.42 10.41 -10.48
CA PHE A 29 7.34 10.22 -11.61
C PHE A 29 8.18 11.44 -12.06
N GLU A 30 8.05 12.61 -11.42
CA GLU A 30 8.69 13.86 -11.85
C GLU A 30 10.22 13.86 -11.72
N SER A 31 10.76 13.03 -10.83
CA SER A 31 12.20 12.93 -10.59
C SER A 31 12.97 12.11 -11.63
N PHE A 32 12.27 11.44 -12.55
CA PHE A 32 12.88 10.55 -13.53
C PHE A 32 13.09 11.22 -14.90
N THR A 33 14.00 10.66 -15.69
CA THR A 33 14.39 11.23 -16.99
C THR A 33 13.50 10.69 -18.11
N ASP A 34 13.09 11.57 -19.02
CA ASP A 34 12.36 11.21 -20.24
C ASP A 34 13.05 10.09 -21.04
N GLY A 35 12.25 9.14 -21.53
CA GLY A 35 12.66 7.97 -22.30
C GLY A 35 13.35 6.88 -21.49
N SER A 36 13.73 7.13 -20.24
CA SER A 36 14.41 6.13 -19.41
C SER A 36 13.45 5.00 -18.98
N PRO A 37 13.89 3.73 -18.97
CA PRO A 37 13.10 2.67 -18.36
C PRO A 37 13.07 2.87 -16.84
N LEU A 38 11.91 2.63 -16.23
CA LEU A 38 11.80 2.51 -14.77
C LEU A 38 11.93 1.02 -14.43
N THR A 39 12.91 0.69 -13.60
CA THR A 39 13.27 -0.67 -13.21
C THR A 39 13.36 -0.81 -11.70
N ASN A 40 14.37 -0.24 -11.05
CA ASN A 40 14.64 -0.39 -9.62
C ASN A 40 15.09 0.90 -8.93
N GLU A 41 14.78 2.04 -9.55
CA GLU A 41 15.18 3.37 -9.07
C GLU A 41 14.39 3.78 -7.82
N ILE A 42 13.26 3.12 -7.55
CA ILE A 42 12.43 3.33 -6.36
C ILE A 42 12.72 2.22 -5.36
N SER A 43 13.23 2.60 -4.19
CA SER A 43 13.57 1.64 -3.13
C SER A 43 12.35 0.79 -2.73
N GLY A 44 12.50 -0.53 -2.78
CA GLY A 44 11.46 -1.47 -2.40
C GLY A 44 10.47 -1.82 -3.51
N LEU A 45 10.61 -1.25 -4.71
CA LEU A 45 9.79 -1.57 -5.88
C LEU A 45 10.66 -1.99 -7.07
N GLN A 46 10.18 -2.98 -7.81
CA GLN A 46 10.72 -3.39 -9.09
C GLN A 46 9.64 -3.26 -10.16
N PHE A 47 9.99 -2.60 -11.26
CA PHE A 47 9.13 -2.35 -12.41
C PHE A 47 9.61 -3.17 -13.62
N SER A 48 8.67 -3.58 -14.45
CA SER A 48 8.96 -4.24 -15.73
C SER A 48 7.94 -3.80 -16.79
N GLY A 49 8.45 -3.31 -17.93
CA GLY A 49 7.62 -2.90 -19.07
C GLY A 49 7.24 -1.41 -19.13
N GLY A 50 7.78 -0.58 -18.23
CA GLY A 50 7.48 0.86 -18.18
C GLY A 50 8.67 1.76 -18.51
N ASN A 51 8.41 2.85 -19.23
CA ASN A 51 9.35 3.94 -19.52
C ASN A 51 8.74 5.27 -19.09
N ILE A 52 9.58 6.20 -18.66
CA ILE A 52 9.15 7.55 -18.28
C ILE A 52 8.98 8.40 -19.54
N PHE A 53 7.81 9.02 -19.69
CA PHE A 53 7.47 9.87 -20.83
C PHE A 53 7.02 11.24 -20.32
N THR A 54 7.57 12.31 -20.89
CA THR A 54 7.28 13.69 -20.48
C THR A 54 6.40 14.41 -21.52
N ALA A 55 5.33 15.08 -21.05
CA ALA A 55 4.49 15.95 -21.86
C ALA A 55 5.30 17.05 -22.57
N GLY A 56 4.98 17.31 -23.84
CA GLY A 56 5.73 18.27 -24.67
C GLY A 56 7.13 17.80 -25.10
N VAL A 57 7.51 16.55 -24.79
CA VAL A 57 8.80 15.95 -25.21
C VAL A 57 8.57 14.65 -25.98
N SER A 58 8.28 13.55 -25.27
CA SER A 58 8.09 12.22 -25.86
C SER A 58 6.65 11.71 -25.76
N LEU A 59 5.87 12.25 -24.82
CA LEU A 59 4.47 11.90 -24.62
C LEU A 59 3.59 12.59 -25.65
N ASN A 60 2.53 11.91 -26.09
CA ASN A 60 1.41 12.54 -26.78
C ASN A 60 0.38 12.97 -25.74
N GLU A 61 0.54 14.15 -25.15
CA GLU A 61 -0.30 14.62 -24.05
C GLU A 61 -1.77 14.88 -24.42
N PHE A 62 -2.10 14.94 -25.72
CA PHE A 62 -3.50 15.10 -26.14
C PHE A 62 -4.30 13.81 -25.94
N ASP A 63 -3.67 12.65 -26.19
CA ASP A 63 -4.30 11.35 -26.02
C ASP A 63 -4.00 10.74 -24.65
N PHE A 64 -2.83 11.05 -24.09
CA PHE A 64 -2.34 10.56 -22.80
C PHE A 64 -1.94 11.73 -21.89
N PRO A 65 -2.88 12.58 -21.45
CA PRO A 65 -2.55 13.71 -20.60
C PRO A 65 -2.00 13.20 -19.25
N PRO A 66 -0.93 13.80 -18.70
CA PRO A 66 -0.59 13.61 -17.29
C PRO A 66 -1.77 14.02 -16.39
N HIS A 67 -1.96 13.31 -15.28
CA HIS A 67 -2.92 13.72 -14.26
C HIS A 67 -2.31 14.84 -13.39
N SER A 68 -1.04 14.69 -13.01
CA SER A 68 -0.25 15.70 -12.33
C SER A 68 1.07 15.93 -13.06
N GLY A 69 1.82 16.97 -12.68
CA GLY A 69 3.16 17.21 -13.24
C GLY A 69 3.22 17.21 -14.78
N GLN A 70 4.22 16.52 -15.31
CA GLN A 70 4.45 16.33 -16.75
C GLN A 70 4.89 14.91 -17.11
N ASN A 71 5.48 14.17 -16.17
CA ASN A 71 6.02 12.83 -16.39
C ASN A 71 4.96 11.78 -16.07
N VAL A 72 4.90 10.76 -16.92
CA VAL A 72 4.07 9.57 -16.67
C VAL A 72 4.89 8.30 -16.89
N LEU A 73 4.48 7.21 -16.26
CA LEU A 73 5.00 5.88 -16.57
C LEU A 73 4.20 5.27 -17.72
N ALA A 74 4.83 5.12 -18.89
CA ALA A 74 4.22 4.59 -20.09
C ALA A 74 4.60 3.12 -20.34
N ALA A 75 3.61 2.26 -20.51
CA ALA A 75 3.78 0.85 -20.85
C ALA A 75 3.42 0.61 -22.32
N LEU A 76 4.36 0.87 -23.23
CA LEU A 76 4.11 0.90 -24.68
C LEU A 76 3.72 -0.46 -25.29
N SER A 77 4.13 -1.56 -24.64
CA SER A 77 3.78 -2.93 -25.04
C SER A 77 2.39 -3.37 -24.57
N GLY A 78 1.71 -2.52 -23.79
CA GLY A 78 0.44 -2.86 -23.15
C GLY A 78 0.58 -3.80 -21.96
N SER A 79 1.78 -3.97 -21.38
CA SER A 79 2.00 -4.75 -20.17
C SER A 79 2.94 -4.04 -19.21
N LEU A 80 2.54 -3.94 -17.94
CA LEU A 80 3.36 -3.40 -16.85
C LEU A 80 3.26 -4.33 -15.65
N THR A 81 4.38 -4.60 -14.99
CA THR A 81 4.42 -5.31 -13.72
C THR A 81 5.14 -4.46 -12.68
N ILE A 82 4.56 -4.41 -11.48
CA ILE A 82 5.17 -3.79 -10.30
C ILE A 82 5.23 -4.87 -9.22
N SER A 83 6.40 -5.12 -8.66
CA SER A 83 6.56 -5.99 -7.50
C SER A 83 7.19 -5.23 -6.34
N ALA A 84 6.68 -5.44 -5.14
CA ALA A 84 7.15 -4.80 -3.92
C ALA A 84 7.90 -5.79 -3.03
N ASP A 85 8.99 -5.32 -2.41
CA ASP A 85 9.76 -6.11 -1.44
C ASP A 85 8.95 -6.38 -0.17
N ASN A 86 8.10 -5.43 0.22
CA ASN A 86 7.17 -5.56 1.34
C ASN A 86 5.74 -5.51 0.81
N PRO A 87 4.85 -6.43 1.23
CA PRO A 87 3.45 -6.38 0.84
C PRO A 87 2.76 -5.10 1.32
N PHE A 88 1.84 -4.60 0.50
CA PHE A 88 0.95 -3.49 0.79
C PHE A 88 -0.51 -3.96 0.71
N ASP A 89 -1.44 -3.16 1.21
CA ASP A 89 -2.86 -3.53 1.23
C ASP A 89 -3.76 -2.63 0.39
N LEU A 90 -3.29 -1.43 0.06
CA LEU A 90 -3.99 -0.46 -0.77
C LEU A 90 -3.10 -0.03 -1.93
N PHE A 91 -3.72 0.11 -3.08
CA PHE A 91 -3.15 0.63 -4.30
C PHE A 91 -4.08 1.66 -4.89
N SER A 92 -3.55 2.78 -5.35
CA SER A 92 -4.25 3.72 -6.23
C SER A 92 -3.30 4.31 -7.27
N ALA A 93 -3.80 4.52 -8.48
CA ALA A 93 -3.10 5.27 -9.52
C ALA A 93 -4.08 5.78 -10.59
N TYR A 94 -3.67 6.83 -11.30
CA TYR A 94 -4.40 7.31 -12.48
C TYR A 94 -3.89 6.62 -13.74
N PHE A 95 -4.82 6.25 -14.63
CA PHE A 95 -4.50 5.59 -15.89
C PHE A 95 -5.14 6.28 -17.08
N THR A 96 -4.41 6.30 -18.19
CA THR A 96 -4.95 6.56 -19.53
C THR A 96 -4.62 5.41 -20.48
N TYR A 97 -5.62 4.90 -21.21
CA TYR A 97 -5.51 3.70 -22.04
C TYR A 97 -6.33 3.80 -23.35
N ALA A 98 -5.72 3.27 -24.42
CA ALA A 98 -6.35 3.19 -25.74
C ALA A 98 -7.28 1.97 -25.88
N GLU A 99 -7.06 0.92 -25.09
CA GLU A 99 -7.87 -0.30 -25.09
C GLU A 99 -8.16 -0.79 -23.67
N GLN A 100 -9.15 -1.67 -23.55
CA GLN A 100 -9.59 -2.20 -22.27
C GLN A 100 -8.43 -2.86 -21.51
N MET A 101 -8.25 -2.46 -20.26
CA MET A 101 -7.18 -2.94 -19.38
C MET A 101 -7.69 -3.98 -18.39
N THR A 102 -6.84 -4.94 -18.04
CA THR A 102 -7.00 -5.86 -16.92
C THR A 102 -5.96 -5.53 -15.85
N PHE A 103 -6.45 -5.39 -14.62
CA PHE A 103 -5.69 -5.11 -13.40
C PHE A 103 -5.72 -6.38 -12.56
N SER A 104 -4.56 -6.89 -12.16
CA SER A 104 -4.47 -8.09 -11.32
C SER A 104 -3.46 -7.88 -10.19
N GLY A 105 -3.82 -8.30 -8.99
CA GLY A 105 -2.92 -8.28 -7.84
C GLY A 105 -2.67 -9.67 -7.29
N PHE A 106 -1.44 -9.93 -6.85
CA PHE A 106 -1.00 -11.23 -6.36
C PHE A 106 -0.30 -11.12 -5.00
N ASP A 107 -0.35 -12.20 -4.23
CA ASP A 107 0.44 -12.36 -3.01
C ASP A 107 1.87 -12.84 -3.27
N VAL A 108 2.67 -12.97 -2.21
CA VAL A 108 4.08 -13.40 -2.27
C VAL A 108 4.28 -14.82 -2.84
N ALA A 109 3.24 -15.66 -2.77
CA ALA A 109 3.23 -17.00 -3.34
C ALA A 109 2.67 -17.02 -4.78
N HIS A 110 2.40 -15.83 -5.35
CA HIS A 110 1.84 -15.63 -6.68
C HIS A 110 0.40 -16.14 -6.83
N ASN A 111 -0.36 -16.19 -5.75
CA ASN A 111 -1.80 -16.44 -5.82
C ASN A 111 -2.53 -15.16 -6.19
N LEU A 112 -3.52 -15.27 -7.08
CA LEU A 112 -4.37 -14.14 -7.48
C LEU A 112 -5.25 -13.69 -6.30
N LEU A 113 -5.07 -12.45 -5.87
CA LEU A 113 -5.88 -11.81 -4.83
C LEU A 113 -7.11 -11.13 -5.43
N PHE A 114 -6.93 -10.43 -6.54
CA PHE A 114 -8.01 -9.76 -7.27
C PHE A 114 -7.71 -9.67 -8.76
N SER A 115 -8.76 -9.56 -9.56
CA SER A 115 -8.68 -9.21 -10.98
C SER A 115 -9.89 -8.38 -11.38
N PHE A 116 -9.64 -7.27 -12.08
CA PHE A 116 -10.67 -6.33 -12.53
C PHE A 116 -10.35 -5.88 -13.95
N THR A 117 -11.37 -5.47 -14.70
CA THR A 117 -11.23 -4.95 -16.06
C THR A 117 -11.78 -3.53 -16.12
N SER A 118 -11.09 -2.62 -16.80
CA SER A 118 -11.50 -1.22 -16.90
C SER A 118 -12.96 -1.09 -17.39
N PRO A 119 -13.74 -0.16 -16.82
CA PRO A 119 -15.17 -0.04 -17.10
C PRO A 119 -15.47 0.41 -18.53
N THR A 120 -14.53 1.13 -19.16
CA THR A 120 -14.60 1.52 -20.56
C THR A 120 -13.53 0.80 -21.37
N SER A 121 -13.76 0.72 -22.68
CA SER A 121 -12.78 0.18 -23.63
C SER A 121 -11.63 1.14 -23.91
N SER A 122 -11.76 2.42 -23.58
CA SER A 122 -10.74 3.44 -23.73
C SER A 122 -11.12 4.66 -22.89
N ASN A 123 -10.13 5.47 -22.51
CA ASN A 123 -10.33 6.79 -21.90
C ASN A 123 -9.35 7.84 -22.44
N LEU A 124 -8.90 7.73 -23.71
CA LEU A 124 -7.96 8.70 -24.30
C LEU A 124 -8.44 10.16 -24.13
N GLY A 125 -7.49 11.04 -23.86
CA GLY A 125 -7.72 12.47 -23.59
C GLY A 125 -8.22 12.77 -22.17
N THR A 126 -8.33 11.76 -21.31
CA THR A 126 -8.65 11.92 -19.88
C THR A 126 -7.95 10.85 -19.04
N ASN A 127 -7.98 11.01 -17.71
CA ASN A 127 -7.45 10.04 -16.77
C ASN A 127 -8.59 9.37 -15.98
N SER A 128 -8.34 8.17 -15.48
CA SER A 128 -9.27 7.49 -14.58
C SER A 128 -8.52 6.92 -13.38
N LEU A 129 -8.96 7.33 -12.19
CA LEU A 129 -8.47 6.77 -10.94
C LEU A 129 -8.89 5.31 -10.81
N THR A 130 -7.92 4.45 -10.51
CA THR A 130 -8.15 3.04 -10.20
C THR A 130 -7.61 2.76 -8.81
N GLU A 131 -8.46 2.24 -7.93
CA GLU A 131 -8.11 1.94 -6.54
C GLU A 131 -8.51 0.50 -6.19
N PHE A 132 -7.64 -0.19 -5.46
CA PHE A 132 -7.92 -1.51 -4.93
C PHE A 132 -7.44 -1.63 -3.49
N SER A 133 -8.15 -2.46 -2.73
CA SER A 133 -7.69 -2.90 -1.43
C SER A 133 -7.81 -4.42 -1.31
N SER A 134 -6.72 -5.06 -0.92
CA SER A 134 -6.65 -6.48 -0.59
C SER A 134 -5.47 -6.68 0.32
N HIS A 135 -5.59 -7.57 1.30
CA HIS A 135 -4.47 -7.80 2.22
C HIS A 135 -3.29 -8.50 1.52
N GLY A 136 -2.07 -8.02 1.76
CA GLY A 136 -0.83 -8.70 1.41
C GLY A 136 -0.51 -8.73 -0.09
N ILE A 137 -0.84 -7.68 -0.83
CA ILE A 137 -0.48 -7.54 -2.24
C ILE A 137 1.04 -7.37 -2.33
N SER A 138 1.72 -8.25 -3.05
CA SER A 138 3.16 -8.16 -3.32
C SER A 138 3.49 -7.82 -4.76
N SER A 139 2.56 -8.07 -5.70
CA SER A 139 2.76 -7.67 -7.10
C SER A 139 1.46 -7.31 -7.79
N LEU A 140 1.58 -6.39 -8.75
CA LEU A 140 0.52 -5.91 -9.61
C LEU A 140 0.91 -6.16 -11.06
N VAL A 141 -0.03 -6.66 -11.85
CA VAL A 141 0.11 -6.86 -13.29
C VAL A 141 -1.02 -6.11 -13.98
N PHE A 142 -0.63 -5.26 -14.93
CA PHE A 142 -1.52 -4.48 -15.77
C PHE A 142 -1.31 -4.94 -17.21
N SER A 143 -2.40 -5.21 -17.92
CA SER A 143 -2.33 -5.65 -19.32
C SER A 143 -3.50 -5.12 -20.16
N THR A 144 -3.28 -4.84 -21.43
CA THR A 144 -4.33 -4.50 -22.41
C THR A 144 -4.66 -5.68 -23.30
N GLN A 145 -5.92 -5.82 -23.73
CA GLN A 145 -6.36 -6.97 -24.53
C GLN A 145 -5.67 -7.08 -25.91
N GLY A 146 -5.31 -5.97 -26.56
CA GLY A 146 -4.63 -5.96 -27.87
C GLY A 146 -3.17 -5.53 -27.82
N GLY A 147 -2.58 -5.39 -26.62
CA GLY A 147 -1.19 -4.93 -26.45
C GLY A 147 -1.00 -3.44 -26.76
N SER A 148 -2.08 -2.66 -26.81
CA SER A 148 -1.99 -1.21 -26.94
C SER A 148 -1.32 -0.60 -25.71
N GLY A 149 -0.53 0.46 -25.91
CA GLY A 149 0.07 1.19 -24.81
C GLY A 149 -0.94 1.88 -23.87
N PHE A 150 -0.50 2.11 -22.65
CA PHE A 150 -1.20 2.91 -21.64
C PHE A 150 -0.19 3.71 -20.81
N THR A 151 -0.68 4.70 -20.07
CA THR A 151 0.11 5.49 -19.11
C THR A 151 -0.47 5.35 -17.70
N MET A 152 0.42 5.43 -16.72
CA MET A 152 0.14 5.46 -15.30
C MET A 152 0.75 6.73 -14.70
N ASP A 153 0.01 7.36 -13.79
CA ASP A 153 0.44 8.56 -13.07
C ASP A 153 -0.04 8.53 -11.61
N ASP A 154 0.65 9.28 -10.73
CA ASP A 154 0.40 9.36 -9.28
C ASP A 154 0.16 7.99 -8.62
N LEU A 155 1.20 7.16 -8.56
CA LEU A 155 1.14 5.83 -7.93
C LEU A 155 1.25 5.93 -6.41
N ASP A 156 0.21 5.46 -5.73
CA ASP A 156 0.16 5.34 -4.27
C ASP A 156 0.04 3.88 -3.82
N LEU A 157 0.91 3.48 -2.89
CA LEU A 157 0.94 2.16 -2.25
C LEU A 157 0.94 2.35 -0.74
N ASN A 158 -0.05 1.78 -0.05
CA ASN A 158 -0.18 1.91 1.40
C ASN A 158 -0.46 0.56 2.08
N ALA A 159 0.05 0.36 3.29
CA ALA A 159 -0.48 -0.70 4.15
C ALA A 159 -1.82 -0.28 4.76
N SER A 160 -2.66 -1.27 5.07
CA SER A 160 -3.91 -1.01 5.75
C SER A 160 -3.60 -0.64 7.19
N THR A 161 -3.92 0.59 7.57
CA THR A 161 -3.90 1.02 8.98
C THR A 161 -5.10 0.39 9.69
N VAL A 162 -5.15 -0.93 9.82
CA VAL A 162 -6.13 -1.58 10.70
C VAL A 162 -5.59 -1.44 12.12
N PRO A 163 -6.22 -0.62 13.00
CA PRO A 163 -5.81 -0.57 14.39
C PRO A 163 -5.99 -1.98 14.98
N GLU A 164 -4.96 -2.51 15.64
CA GLU A 164 -5.04 -3.87 16.19
C GLU A 164 -6.34 -4.04 17.00
N PRO A 165 -7.00 -5.20 16.92
CA PRO A 165 -8.18 -5.46 17.72
C PRO A 165 -7.88 -5.14 19.19
N GLY A 166 -8.64 -4.22 19.79
CA GLY A 166 -8.51 -3.83 21.20
C GLY A 166 -8.63 -4.99 22.18
N THR A 167 -8.90 -6.21 21.70
CA THR A 167 -8.75 -7.49 22.38
C THR A 167 -7.45 -7.62 23.16
N LEU A 168 -6.31 -7.15 22.63
CA LEU A 168 -5.03 -7.18 23.37
C LEU A 168 -5.02 -6.24 24.59
N ALA A 169 -5.76 -5.14 24.54
CA ALA A 169 -5.97 -4.27 25.70
C ALA A 169 -7.04 -4.83 26.66
N LEU A 170 -8.08 -5.47 26.11
CA LEU A 170 -9.20 -6.03 26.88
C LEU A 170 -8.82 -7.29 27.66
N LEU A 171 -7.91 -8.12 27.15
CA LEU A 171 -7.46 -9.35 27.81
C LEU A 171 -6.79 -9.09 29.18
N PRO A 172 -5.78 -8.19 29.31
CA PRO A 172 -5.19 -7.85 30.60
C PRO A 172 -6.16 -7.07 31.50
N LEU A 173 -6.98 -6.17 30.94
CA LEU A 173 -8.00 -5.45 31.72
C LEU A 173 -9.04 -6.41 32.32
N GLY A 174 -9.49 -7.39 31.54
CA GLY A 174 -10.39 -8.45 32.01
C GLY A 174 -9.75 -9.33 33.09
N ALA A 175 -8.48 -9.68 32.95
CA ALA A 175 -7.73 -10.43 33.95
C ALA A 175 -7.57 -9.63 35.27
N LEU A 176 -7.30 -8.33 35.19
CA LEU A 176 -7.20 -7.43 36.34
C LEU A 176 -8.55 -7.26 37.04
N ALA A 177 -9.64 -7.08 36.30
CA ALA A 177 -10.99 -6.99 36.84
C ALA A 177 -11.38 -8.28 37.60
N MET A 178 -11.11 -9.45 37.01
CA MET A 178 -11.34 -10.73 37.67
C MET A 178 -10.49 -10.92 38.94
N ALA A 179 -9.22 -10.48 38.91
CA ALA A 179 -8.35 -10.53 40.08
C ALA A 179 -8.86 -9.64 41.23
N PHE A 180 -9.39 -8.45 40.91
CA PHE A 180 -9.98 -7.54 41.88
C PHE A 180 -11.26 -8.11 42.51
N MET A 181 -12.16 -8.68 41.69
CA MET A 181 -13.39 -9.31 42.18
C MET A 181 -13.12 -10.52 43.10
N ARG A 182 -12.07 -11.30 42.82
CA ARG A 182 -11.67 -12.44 43.68
C ARG A 182 -11.15 -12.00 45.05
N ARG A 183 -10.53 -10.82 45.14
CA ARG A 183 -10.03 -10.28 46.43
C ARG A 183 -11.18 -9.79 47.31
N GLN A 184 -12.18 -9.11 46.74
CA GLN A 184 -13.33 -8.63 47.51
C GLN A 184 -14.15 -9.76 48.16
N LYS A 185 -14.34 -10.89 47.45
CA LYS A 185 -15.07 -12.04 48.03
C LYS A 185 -14.36 -12.69 49.22
N ARG A 186 -13.03 -12.59 49.32
CA ARG A 186 -12.27 -13.12 50.47
C ARG A 186 -12.36 -12.24 51.71
N SER A 187 -12.52 -10.93 51.54
CA SER A 187 -12.66 -9.99 52.66
C SER A 187 -14.06 -9.94 53.28
N ALA A 188 -15.08 -10.49 52.61
CA ALA A 188 -16.46 -10.57 53.13
C ALA A 188 -16.74 -11.82 53.98
N LEU A 189 -15.75 -12.70 54.15
CA LEU A 189 -15.86 -14.00 54.84
C LEU A 189 -15.02 -14.08 56.14
N SER A 190 -14.50 -12.95 56.64
CA SER A 190 -13.83 -12.82 57.94
C SER A 190 -14.59 -11.86 58.85
#